data_AF-A0A519Y4B4-F1
#
_entry.id   AF-A0A519Y4B4-F1
#
_cell.length_a   1.000
_cell.length_b   1.000
_cell.length_c   1.000
_cell.angle_alpha   90.00
_cell.angle_beta   90.00
_cell.angle_gamma   90.00
#
_symmetry.space_group_name_H-M   'P 1'
#
loop_
_entity.id
_entity.type
_entity.pdbx_description
1 polymer ?
#
loop_
_entity_poly.entity_id
_entity_poly.type
_entity_poly.pdbx_seq_one_letter_code
_entity_poly.pdbx_strand_id
1 'polypeptide(L)'
;KGVAFGADSGTVALALATGEASMPIPDSVKVTFKGAMKEHMDFRDVVHATQLQMLQQFDGENVFQGRIIEVHIGTLLADQAFTFTDWTAEMKAKASICISQDDTLIQSLEIAKNRIQIMIDKGMDNHNQVLQGLINKANKRIEEIKTGIKPALLPDENAKYYAEVVIDLDIINEPMIADPDVNNVDVSKRYTHDTIRDLTFYGGDKKVDLGFVGSCMVHKDDLKIVSQILRNIEKQNGKVEFKAPLVVAAPTYNIIDELKAEGDWEYLQKYSGFEFSDALPKSTARTEYENIMYLERPGCNLCMGNQEKAEKGDTVMATSTRLFQGRVVEDKDGKKGESLLASTPVVVLSAILGRIPNIEEYKASVEGINLTKFTPISTKQ
;
A
#
# COMPACT_ATOMS: atom_id res chain seq x y z
N LYS A 1 7.17 -8.62 15.38
CA LYS A 1 5.91 -8.16 14.76
C LYS A 1 4.75 -8.88 15.46
N GLY A 2 3.56 -8.29 15.50
CA GLY A 2 2.38 -8.90 16.11
C GLY A 2 1.36 -9.34 15.06
N VAL A 3 0.18 -9.75 15.51
CA VAL A 3 -1.01 -9.98 14.69
C VAL A 3 -2.10 -9.03 15.17
N ALA A 4 -2.89 -8.48 14.25
CA ALA A 4 -4.00 -7.59 14.56
C ALA A 4 -5.29 -8.13 13.93
N PHE A 5 -6.37 -8.18 14.70
CA PHE A 5 -7.69 -8.60 14.25
C PHE A 5 -8.62 -7.39 14.19
N GLY A 6 -9.16 -7.11 13.02
CA GLY A 6 -10.18 -6.08 12.86
C GLY A 6 -11.46 -6.45 13.62
N ALA A 7 -12.03 -5.50 14.35
CA ALA A 7 -13.21 -5.71 15.18
C ALA A 7 -14.16 -4.51 15.12
N ASP A 8 -15.44 -4.74 15.41
CA ASP A 8 -16.45 -3.69 15.54
C ASP A 8 -16.22 -2.84 16.81
N SER A 9 -16.88 -1.68 16.88
CA SER A 9 -16.71 -0.73 17.99
C SER A 9 -17.12 -1.30 19.35
N GLY A 10 -18.09 -2.24 19.41
CA GLY A 10 -18.51 -2.87 20.66
C GLY A 10 -17.44 -3.82 21.20
N THR A 11 -16.88 -4.66 20.32
CA THR A 11 -15.75 -5.54 20.66
C THR A 11 -14.53 -4.73 21.09
N VAL A 12 -14.21 -3.64 20.39
CA VAL A 12 -13.10 -2.74 20.77
C VAL A 12 -13.34 -2.09 22.13
N ALA A 13 -14.56 -1.62 22.41
CA ALA A 13 -14.90 -1.02 23.69
C ALA A 13 -14.72 -2.00 24.86
N LEU A 14 -15.13 -3.27 24.67
CA LEU A 14 -14.91 -4.31 25.66
C LEU A 14 -13.40 -4.56 25.88
N ALA A 15 -12.64 -4.71 24.80
CA ALA A 15 -11.20 -4.94 24.87
C ALA A 15 -10.45 -3.80 25.57
N LEU A 16 -10.87 -2.54 25.36
CA LEU A 16 -10.31 -1.38 26.07
C LEU A 16 -10.68 -1.36 27.55
N ALA A 17 -11.87 -1.84 27.92
CA ALA A 17 -12.36 -1.85 29.29
C ALA A 17 -11.77 -2.99 30.14
N THR A 18 -11.56 -4.17 29.55
CA THR A 18 -11.13 -5.38 30.27
C THR A 18 -9.67 -5.76 30.00
N GLY A 19 -9.09 -5.29 28.90
CA GLY A 19 -7.81 -5.78 28.40
C GLY A 19 -7.91 -7.14 27.68
N GLU A 20 -9.11 -7.63 27.41
CA GLU A 20 -9.36 -8.98 26.89
C GLU A 20 -10.36 -8.96 25.70
N ALA A 21 -10.15 -9.85 24.74
CA ALA A 21 -11.08 -10.08 23.62
C ALA A 21 -11.28 -11.58 23.40
N SER A 22 -12.52 -12.01 23.15
CA SER A 22 -12.85 -13.40 22.84
C SER A 22 -13.00 -13.59 21.33
N MET A 23 -12.32 -14.58 20.78
CA MET A 23 -12.47 -14.96 19.37
C MET A 23 -12.12 -16.44 19.14
N PRO A 24 -12.77 -17.10 18.18
CA PRO A 24 -12.30 -18.41 17.71
C PRO A 24 -10.93 -18.25 17.05
N ILE A 25 -9.98 -19.13 17.38
CA ILE A 25 -8.66 -19.16 16.74
C ILE A 25 -8.84 -19.65 15.29
N PRO A 26 -8.56 -18.84 14.27
CA PRO A 26 -8.66 -19.26 12.88
C PRO A 26 -7.49 -20.15 12.48
N ASP A 27 -7.70 -21.01 11.49
CA ASP A 27 -6.60 -21.69 10.81
C ASP A 27 -5.70 -20.67 10.07
N SER A 28 -4.46 -21.09 9.77
CA SER A 28 -3.50 -20.30 9.00
C SER A 28 -3.29 -20.86 7.59
N VAL A 29 -3.10 -19.97 6.61
CA VAL A 29 -2.59 -20.27 5.27
C VAL A 29 -1.17 -19.73 5.16
N LYS A 30 -0.22 -20.58 4.79
CA LYS A 30 1.19 -20.20 4.64
C LYS A 30 1.42 -19.64 3.25
N VAL A 31 2.02 -18.46 3.14
CA VAL A 31 2.45 -17.86 1.88
C VAL A 31 3.97 -17.79 1.84
N THR A 32 4.56 -18.44 0.84
CA THR A 32 6.00 -18.45 0.58
C THR A 32 6.30 -17.98 -0.84
N PHE A 33 7.53 -17.59 -1.10
CA PHE A 33 7.96 -17.03 -2.38
C PHE A 33 9.18 -17.79 -2.90
N LYS A 34 9.24 -17.98 -4.22
CA LYS A 34 10.40 -18.56 -4.93
C LYS A 34 10.76 -17.68 -6.13
N GLY A 35 11.97 -17.87 -6.66
CA GLY A 35 12.47 -17.08 -7.79
C GLY A 35 12.96 -15.69 -7.38
N ALA A 36 13.09 -14.79 -8.35
CA ALA A 36 13.58 -13.43 -8.13
C ALA A 36 12.64 -12.37 -8.73
N MET A 37 12.32 -11.36 -7.92
CA MET A 37 11.57 -10.19 -8.35
C MET A 37 12.37 -9.40 -9.39
N LYS A 38 11.74 -9.04 -10.52
CA LYS A 38 12.38 -8.25 -11.56
C LYS A 38 12.63 -6.82 -11.09
N GLU A 39 13.71 -6.20 -11.57
CA GLU A 39 14.15 -4.89 -11.06
C GLU A 39 13.16 -3.75 -11.32
N HIS A 40 12.40 -3.85 -12.42
CA HIS A 40 11.41 -2.86 -12.79
C HIS A 40 10.07 -3.03 -12.08
N MET A 41 9.90 -4.05 -11.22
CA MET A 41 8.63 -4.30 -10.53
C MET A 41 8.59 -3.57 -9.19
N ASP A 42 7.38 -3.25 -8.71
CA ASP A 42 7.16 -2.76 -7.35
C ASP A 42 6.54 -3.86 -6.47
N PHE A 43 6.78 -3.81 -5.16
CA PHE A 43 6.27 -4.83 -4.23
C PHE A 43 4.74 -4.89 -4.25
N ARG A 44 4.04 -3.79 -4.54
CA ARG A 44 2.58 -3.80 -4.69
C ARG A 44 2.12 -4.71 -5.84
N ASP A 45 2.91 -4.84 -6.90
CA ASP A 45 2.61 -5.74 -8.00
C ASP A 45 2.73 -7.21 -7.57
N VAL A 46 3.67 -7.53 -6.67
CA VAL A 46 3.81 -8.85 -6.06
C VAL A 46 2.61 -9.18 -5.18
N VAL A 47 2.08 -8.20 -4.43
CA VAL A 47 0.86 -8.37 -3.62
C VAL A 47 -0.34 -8.73 -4.51
N HIS A 48 -0.58 -8.00 -5.60
CA HIS A 48 -1.67 -8.33 -6.53
C HIS A 48 -1.43 -9.68 -7.25
N ALA A 49 -0.20 -9.97 -7.68
CA ALA A 49 0.14 -11.25 -8.28
C ALA A 49 -0.04 -12.43 -7.31
N THR A 50 0.17 -12.22 -6.00
CA THR A 50 -0.08 -13.23 -4.98
C THR A 50 -1.55 -13.69 -5.02
N GLN A 51 -2.47 -12.74 -5.20
CA GLN A 51 -3.88 -13.07 -5.36
C GLN A 51 -4.14 -13.93 -6.60
N LEU A 52 -3.61 -13.51 -7.75
CA LEU A 52 -3.81 -14.20 -9.02
C LEU A 52 -3.28 -15.64 -8.95
N GLN A 53 -2.07 -15.82 -8.43
CA GLN A 53 -1.47 -17.15 -8.30
C GLN A 53 -2.19 -18.01 -7.26
N MET A 54 -2.70 -17.41 -6.17
CA MET A 54 -3.53 -18.13 -5.20
C MET A 54 -4.81 -18.63 -5.87
N LEU A 55 -5.54 -17.78 -6.59
CA LEU A 55 -6.76 -18.20 -7.28
C LEU A 55 -6.48 -19.29 -8.33
N GLN A 56 -5.34 -19.24 -9.02
CA GLN A 56 -4.92 -20.29 -9.97
C GLN A 56 -4.61 -21.63 -9.29
N GLN A 57 -3.97 -21.61 -8.11
CA GLN A 57 -3.60 -22.83 -7.36
C GLN A 57 -4.80 -23.54 -6.73
N PHE A 58 -5.90 -22.82 -6.50
CA PHE A 58 -7.08 -23.32 -5.78
C PHE A 58 -8.37 -23.19 -6.60
N ASP A 59 -8.29 -23.35 -7.93
CA ASP A 59 -9.45 -23.42 -8.84
C ASP A 59 -10.45 -22.24 -8.70
N GLY A 60 -9.92 -21.04 -8.41
CA GLY A 60 -10.69 -19.80 -8.21
C GLY A 60 -11.23 -19.62 -6.79
N GLU A 61 -10.93 -20.53 -5.84
CA GLU A 61 -11.29 -20.38 -4.44
C GLU A 61 -10.34 -19.43 -3.70
N ASN A 62 -10.89 -18.46 -2.98
CA ASN A 62 -10.12 -17.65 -2.04
C ASN A 62 -9.86 -18.42 -0.74
N VAL A 63 -8.74 -19.16 -0.70
CA VAL A 63 -8.35 -19.94 0.49
C VAL A 63 -8.03 -19.10 1.73
N PHE A 64 -7.80 -17.80 1.58
CA PHE A 64 -7.53 -16.90 2.71
C PHE A 64 -8.78 -16.53 3.51
N GLN A 65 -9.97 -16.68 2.91
CA GLN A 65 -11.22 -16.24 3.52
C GLN A 65 -11.42 -16.87 4.91
N GLY A 66 -11.57 -16.02 5.92
CA GLY A 66 -11.80 -16.44 7.30
C GLY A 66 -10.58 -16.99 8.04
N ARG A 67 -9.39 -16.97 7.44
CA ARG A 67 -8.14 -17.54 7.98
C ARG A 67 -7.08 -16.47 8.25
N ILE A 68 -5.98 -16.84 8.90
CA ILE A 68 -4.80 -15.99 9.06
C ILE A 68 -3.87 -16.20 7.87
N ILE A 69 -3.41 -15.13 7.23
CA ILE A 69 -2.36 -15.21 6.20
C ILE A 69 -0.99 -15.07 6.88
N GLU A 70 -0.23 -16.16 6.94
CA GLU A 70 1.13 -16.18 7.45
C GLU A 70 2.13 -16.05 6.30
N VAL A 71 2.81 -14.91 6.24
CA VAL A 71 3.59 -14.50 5.07
C VAL A 71 5.08 -14.51 5.39
N HIS A 72 5.85 -15.23 4.61
CA HIS A 72 7.29 -15.43 4.80
C HIS A 72 8.11 -14.45 3.96
N ILE A 73 7.92 -13.14 4.21
CA ILE A 73 8.62 -12.06 3.48
C ILE A 73 9.95 -11.61 4.10
N GLY A 74 10.30 -12.03 5.32
CA GLY A 74 11.66 -12.09 5.85
C GLY A 74 12.52 -10.81 5.93
N THR A 75 12.79 -10.21 4.77
CA THR A 75 13.74 -9.13 4.49
C THR A 75 13.11 -7.73 4.47
N LEU A 76 11.77 -7.62 4.42
CA LEU A 76 11.09 -6.32 4.35
C LEU A 76 10.93 -5.64 5.71
N LEU A 77 11.23 -4.34 5.74
CA LEU A 77 10.95 -3.47 6.88
C LEU A 77 9.46 -3.47 7.23
N ALA A 78 9.12 -3.10 8.46
CA ALA A 78 7.74 -3.19 8.94
C ALA A 78 6.74 -2.36 8.12
N ASP A 79 7.13 -1.20 7.62
CA ASP A 79 6.31 -0.35 6.74
C ASP A 79 6.17 -0.98 5.35
N GLN A 80 7.25 -1.40 4.70
CA GLN A 80 7.17 -2.08 3.40
C GLN A 80 6.33 -3.37 3.46
N ALA A 81 6.52 -4.16 4.52
CA ALA A 81 5.72 -5.35 4.83
C ALA A 81 4.24 -5.04 5.09
N PHE A 82 3.93 -3.81 5.52
CA PHE A 82 2.57 -3.40 5.81
C PHE A 82 1.69 -3.43 4.56
N THR A 83 2.26 -3.13 3.39
CA THR A 83 1.59 -3.28 2.07
C THR A 83 0.93 -4.65 1.92
N PHE A 84 1.60 -5.72 2.36
CA PHE A 84 1.04 -7.06 2.28
C PHE A 84 0.00 -7.31 3.38
N THR A 85 0.27 -6.90 4.63
CA THR A 85 -0.67 -7.14 5.74
C THR A 85 -1.95 -6.33 5.62
N ASP A 86 -1.89 -5.12 5.06
CA ASP A 86 -3.05 -4.24 4.88
C ASP A 86 -3.99 -4.80 3.81
N TRP A 87 -3.44 -5.30 2.69
CA TRP A 87 -4.16 -5.99 1.62
C TRP A 87 -4.97 -7.23 2.09
N THR A 88 -4.64 -7.79 3.25
CA THR A 88 -5.34 -8.99 3.74
C THR A 88 -6.80 -8.75 4.09
N ALA A 89 -7.19 -7.50 4.36
CA ALA A 89 -8.58 -7.12 4.53
C ALA A 89 -9.39 -7.39 3.25
N GLU A 90 -8.80 -7.11 2.09
CA GLU A 90 -9.41 -7.32 0.78
C GLU A 90 -9.54 -8.82 0.44
N MET A 91 -8.70 -9.67 1.05
CA MET A 91 -8.77 -11.13 0.94
C MET A 91 -9.81 -11.77 1.85
N LYS A 92 -10.60 -10.98 2.59
CA LYS A 92 -11.56 -11.48 3.59
C LYS A 92 -10.88 -12.38 4.65
N ALA A 93 -9.57 -12.20 4.85
CA ALA A 93 -8.82 -12.88 5.88
C ALA A 93 -9.18 -12.32 7.25
N LYS A 94 -8.95 -13.09 8.32
CA LYS A 94 -9.14 -12.63 9.70
C LYS A 94 -8.01 -11.75 10.18
N ALA A 95 -6.80 -12.04 9.76
CA ALA A 95 -5.61 -11.26 10.02
C ALA A 95 -4.48 -11.69 9.09
N SER A 96 -3.37 -10.96 9.19
CA SER A 96 -2.10 -11.36 8.61
C SER A 96 -0.98 -11.24 9.62
N ILE A 97 0.04 -12.06 9.44
CA ILE A 97 1.33 -11.87 10.07
C ILE A 97 2.45 -12.05 9.06
N CYS A 98 3.40 -11.12 9.07
CA CYS A 98 4.64 -11.23 8.31
C CYS A 98 5.76 -11.72 9.21
N ILE A 99 6.27 -12.92 8.91
CA ILE A 99 7.44 -13.48 9.59
C ILE A 99 8.66 -12.68 9.16
N SER A 100 9.43 -12.20 10.14
CA SER A 100 10.58 -11.31 9.91
C SER A 100 11.79 -11.80 10.66
N GLN A 101 12.96 -11.56 10.07
CA GLN A 101 14.23 -11.87 10.68
C GLN A 101 14.55 -10.86 11.80
N ASP A 102 15.41 -11.28 12.72
CA ASP A 102 15.83 -10.49 13.88
C ASP A 102 16.38 -9.11 13.47
N ASP A 103 17.31 -9.08 12.53
CA ASP A 103 17.94 -7.83 12.05
C ASP A 103 16.92 -6.87 11.43
N THR A 104 16.02 -7.38 10.58
CA THR A 104 14.97 -6.59 9.94
C THR A 104 13.97 -6.04 10.96
N LEU A 105 13.64 -6.83 11.99
CA LEU A 105 12.78 -6.38 13.08
C LEU A 105 13.47 -5.32 13.95
N ILE A 106 14.75 -5.48 14.27
CA ILE A 106 15.53 -4.47 14.99
C ILE A 106 15.56 -3.16 14.20
N GLN A 107 15.88 -3.22 12.90
CA GLN A 107 15.92 -2.03 12.04
C GLN A 107 14.57 -1.31 12.01
N SER A 108 13.46 -2.07 11.90
CA SER A 108 12.10 -1.52 11.94
C SER A 108 11.79 -0.82 13.28
N LEU A 109 12.23 -1.40 14.40
CA LEU A 109 12.04 -0.82 15.74
C LEU A 109 12.88 0.45 15.92
N GLU A 110 14.10 0.51 15.39
CA GLU A 110 14.93 1.71 15.43
C GLU A 110 14.32 2.86 14.63
N ILE A 111 13.78 2.59 13.44
CA ILE A 111 13.04 3.60 12.66
C ILE A 111 11.82 4.11 13.44
N ALA A 112 11.03 3.21 14.02
CA ALA A 112 9.87 3.58 14.81
C ALA A 112 10.25 4.44 16.04
N LYS A 113 11.32 4.07 16.76
CA LYS A 113 11.83 4.86 17.88
C LYS A 113 12.21 6.27 17.46
N ASN A 114 12.97 6.43 16.37
CA ASN A 114 13.38 7.73 15.87
C ASN A 114 12.18 8.61 15.52
N ARG A 115 11.16 8.05 14.86
CA ARG A 115 9.91 8.76 14.54
C ARG A 115 9.12 9.15 15.79
N ILE A 116 9.07 8.29 16.81
CA ILE A 116 8.42 8.61 18.09
C ILE A 116 9.21 9.69 18.84
N GLN A 117 10.54 9.66 18.80
CA GLN A 117 11.38 10.69 19.43
C GLN A 117 11.10 12.07 18.85
N ILE A 118 10.97 12.18 17.51
CA ILE A 118 10.57 13.44 16.86
C ILE A 118 9.21 13.94 17.38
N MET A 119 8.25 13.04 17.63
CA MET A 119 6.95 13.43 18.20
C MET A 119 7.10 13.96 19.64
N ILE A 120 7.95 13.34 20.45
CA ILE A 120 8.27 13.80 21.81
C ILE A 120 8.92 15.18 21.75
N ASP A 121 9.89 15.39 20.87
CA ASP A 121 10.60 16.67 20.71
C ASP A 121 9.67 17.80 20.26
N LYS A 122 8.60 17.46 19.53
CA LYS A 122 7.50 18.38 19.17
C LYS A 122 6.49 18.63 20.30
N GLY A 123 6.71 18.07 21.50
CA GLY A 123 5.84 18.24 22.66
C GLY A 123 4.54 17.43 22.58
N MET A 124 4.50 16.34 21.80
CA MET A 124 3.30 15.50 21.65
C MET A 124 3.17 14.42 22.74
N ASP A 125 4.17 14.24 23.60
CA ASP A 125 4.05 13.29 24.70
C ASP A 125 3.10 13.83 25.77
N ASN A 126 2.32 12.93 26.37
CA ASN A 126 1.36 13.30 27.38
C ASN A 126 1.99 13.25 28.79
N HIS A 127 1.25 13.71 29.80
CA HIS A 127 1.71 13.70 31.20
C HIS A 127 2.10 12.30 31.71
N ASN A 128 1.55 11.23 31.12
CA ASN A 128 1.87 9.84 31.45
C ASN A 128 3.09 9.31 30.68
N GLN A 129 3.71 10.12 29.82
CA GLN A 129 4.87 9.78 29.01
C GLN A 129 4.66 8.50 28.17
N VAL A 130 3.49 8.39 27.55
CA VAL A 130 3.11 7.20 26.77
C VAL A 130 4.09 6.99 25.60
N LEU A 131 4.50 8.06 24.90
CA LEU A 131 5.42 7.93 23.77
C LEU A 131 6.81 7.50 24.24
N GLN A 132 7.34 8.10 25.31
CA GLN A 132 8.59 7.64 25.93
C GLN A 132 8.48 6.17 26.38
N GLY A 133 7.34 5.77 26.91
CA GLY A 133 7.05 4.38 27.27
C GLY A 133 7.14 3.42 26.08
N LEU A 134 6.68 3.84 24.89
CA LEU A 134 6.82 3.05 23.65
C LEU A 134 8.28 2.92 23.22
N ILE A 135 9.09 3.99 23.31
CA ILE A 135 10.54 3.94 23.05
C ILE A 135 11.21 2.96 24.02
N ASN A 136 10.88 3.01 25.31
CA ASN A 136 11.45 2.11 26.31
C ASN A 136 11.10 0.63 26.03
N LYS A 137 9.85 0.36 25.62
CA LYS A 137 9.42 -0.98 25.19
C LYS A 137 10.17 -1.45 23.95
N ALA A 138 10.36 -0.58 22.97
CA ALA A 138 11.12 -0.88 21.76
C ALA A 138 12.61 -1.18 22.08
N ASN A 139 13.25 -0.37 22.92
CA ASN A 139 14.61 -0.61 23.41
C ASN A 139 14.75 -1.98 24.06
N LYS A 140 13.86 -2.29 25.02
CA LYS A 140 13.85 -3.62 25.66
C LYS A 140 13.70 -4.73 24.62
N ARG A 141 12.78 -4.56 23.67
CA ARG A 141 12.54 -5.55 22.62
C ARG A 141 13.75 -5.77 21.72
N ILE A 142 14.46 -4.71 21.37
CA ILE A 142 15.71 -4.79 20.58
C ILE A 142 16.77 -5.57 21.36
N GLU A 143 16.97 -5.27 22.64
CA GLU A 143 17.94 -5.99 23.47
C GLU A 143 17.57 -7.47 23.65
N GLU A 144 16.29 -7.80 23.84
CA GLU A 144 15.81 -9.19 23.88
C GLU A 144 16.14 -9.97 22.60
N ILE A 145 16.06 -9.33 21.43
CA ILE A 145 16.39 -9.93 20.14
C ILE A 145 17.91 -10.08 20.02
N LYS A 146 18.69 -9.01 20.25
CA LYS A 146 20.16 -9.02 20.15
C LYS A 146 20.82 -10.03 21.08
N THR A 147 20.27 -10.20 22.28
CA THR A 147 20.79 -11.16 23.28
C THR A 147 20.32 -12.59 23.05
N GLY A 148 19.36 -12.80 22.13
CA GLY A 148 18.73 -14.10 21.91
C GLY A 148 17.81 -14.56 23.05
N ILE A 149 17.57 -13.75 24.09
CA ILE A 149 16.65 -14.07 25.19
C ILE A 149 15.25 -14.32 24.65
N LYS A 150 14.82 -13.49 23.69
CA LYS A 150 13.54 -13.66 23.00
C LYS A 150 13.69 -13.21 21.54
N PRO A 151 14.01 -14.12 20.60
CA PRO A 151 14.14 -13.78 19.18
C PRO A 151 12.81 -13.31 18.59
N ALA A 152 12.83 -12.86 17.34
CA ALA A 152 11.61 -12.58 16.56
C ALA A 152 10.70 -13.82 16.51
N LEU A 153 9.40 -13.57 16.33
CA LEU A 153 8.42 -14.65 16.26
C LEU A 153 8.67 -15.47 14.99
N LEU A 154 8.78 -16.78 15.17
CA LEU A 154 8.92 -17.78 14.11
C LEU A 154 7.87 -18.87 14.30
N PRO A 155 7.35 -19.46 13.23
CA PRO A 155 6.51 -20.66 13.34
C PRO A 155 7.34 -21.86 13.76
N ASP A 156 6.71 -22.81 14.45
CA ASP A 156 7.31 -24.11 14.74
C ASP A 156 7.55 -24.90 13.44
N GLU A 157 8.60 -25.71 13.39
CA GLU A 157 8.95 -26.52 12.20
C GLU A 157 7.83 -27.51 11.79
N ASN A 158 7.03 -27.94 12.76
CA ASN A 158 5.91 -28.87 12.57
C ASN A 158 4.53 -28.17 12.57
N ALA A 159 4.50 -26.84 12.40
CA ALA A 159 3.26 -26.08 12.27
C ALA A 159 2.40 -26.64 11.13
N LYS A 160 1.10 -26.80 11.39
CA LYS A 160 0.14 -27.29 10.41
C LYS A 160 -0.64 -26.11 9.84
N TYR A 161 -0.73 -26.07 8.53
CA TYR A 161 -1.47 -25.04 7.80
C TYR A 161 -2.69 -25.66 7.12
N TYR A 162 -3.74 -24.86 6.98
CA TYR A 162 -4.90 -25.26 6.19
C TYR A 162 -4.52 -25.46 4.72
N ALA A 163 -3.67 -24.56 4.21
CA ALA A 163 -3.13 -24.60 2.87
C ALA A 163 -1.76 -23.91 2.82
N GLU A 164 -0.96 -24.26 1.82
CA GLU A 164 0.28 -23.58 1.49
C GLU A 164 0.17 -22.99 0.08
N VAL A 165 0.49 -21.71 -0.05
CA VAL A 165 0.50 -20.96 -1.30
C VAL A 165 1.94 -20.59 -1.62
N VAL A 166 2.43 -21.02 -2.79
CA VAL A 166 3.79 -20.70 -3.25
C VAL A 166 3.71 -19.69 -4.39
N ILE A 167 4.29 -18.52 -4.20
CA ILE A 167 4.31 -17.44 -5.19
C ILE A 167 5.60 -17.51 -6.00
N ASP A 168 5.48 -17.72 -7.30
CA ASP A 168 6.58 -17.70 -8.25
C ASP A 168 6.84 -16.26 -8.70
N LEU A 169 7.95 -15.68 -8.27
CA LEU A 169 8.35 -14.32 -8.65
C LEU A 169 8.88 -14.24 -10.09
N ASP A 170 9.36 -15.35 -10.65
CA ASP A 170 10.01 -15.33 -11.98
C ASP A 170 9.01 -15.10 -13.11
N ILE A 171 7.74 -15.47 -12.89
CA ILE A 171 6.64 -15.26 -13.84
C ILE A 171 5.96 -13.89 -13.69
N ILE A 172 6.27 -13.13 -12.63
CA ILE A 172 5.75 -11.77 -12.44
C ILE A 172 6.68 -10.80 -13.15
N ASN A 173 6.32 -10.42 -14.39
CA ASN A 173 7.21 -9.66 -15.27
C ASN A 173 6.64 -8.30 -15.72
N GLU A 174 5.41 -7.98 -15.35
CA GLU A 174 4.80 -6.69 -15.64
C GLU A 174 3.86 -6.26 -14.50
N PRO A 175 3.61 -4.94 -14.36
CA PRO A 175 2.78 -4.41 -13.29
C PRO A 175 1.37 -5.02 -13.26
N MET A 176 0.80 -5.10 -12.06
CA MET A 176 -0.46 -5.80 -11.80
C MET A 176 -1.52 -4.82 -11.27
N ILE A 177 -2.68 -4.83 -11.90
CA ILE A 177 -3.78 -3.90 -11.62
C ILE A 177 -4.98 -4.69 -11.10
N ALA A 178 -5.48 -4.34 -9.91
CA ALA A 178 -6.76 -4.84 -9.44
C ALA A 178 -7.89 -4.07 -10.14
N ASP A 179 -8.66 -4.79 -10.96
CA ASP A 179 -9.71 -4.25 -11.80
C ASP A 179 -11.07 -4.51 -11.15
N PRO A 180 -11.91 -3.48 -10.90
CA PRO A 180 -13.25 -3.68 -10.38
C PRO A 180 -14.18 -4.42 -11.36
N ASP A 181 -13.77 -4.61 -12.61
CA ASP A 181 -14.51 -5.30 -13.68
C ASP A 181 -15.97 -4.85 -13.72
N VAL A 182 -16.19 -3.53 -13.71
CA VAL A 182 -17.51 -2.91 -13.52
C VAL A 182 -18.54 -3.35 -14.57
N ASN A 183 -18.08 -3.87 -15.70
CA ASN A 183 -18.89 -4.33 -16.82
C ASN A 183 -19.03 -5.85 -16.90
N ASN A 184 -18.58 -6.60 -15.89
CA ASN A 184 -18.73 -8.06 -15.85
C ASN A 184 -20.21 -8.45 -16.06
N VAL A 185 -20.47 -9.47 -16.86
CA VAL A 185 -21.83 -9.98 -17.12
C VAL A 185 -22.45 -10.54 -15.85
N ASP A 186 -21.64 -11.12 -14.97
CA ASP A 186 -22.02 -11.57 -13.65
C ASP A 186 -21.85 -10.41 -12.66
N VAL A 187 -22.99 -9.86 -12.21
CA VAL A 187 -23.03 -8.73 -11.28
C VAL A 187 -22.32 -9.05 -9.96
N SER A 188 -22.30 -10.32 -9.54
CA SER A 188 -21.67 -10.75 -8.28
C SER A 188 -20.15 -10.64 -8.28
N LYS A 189 -19.54 -10.56 -9.48
CA LYS A 189 -18.09 -10.44 -9.67
C LYS A 189 -17.61 -9.00 -9.79
N ARG A 190 -18.52 -8.05 -10.01
CA ARG A 190 -18.18 -6.62 -10.08
C ARG A 190 -17.74 -6.10 -8.72
N TYR A 191 -16.78 -5.19 -8.73
CA TYR A 191 -16.21 -4.54 -7.54
C TYR A 191 -15.65 -5.54 -6.52
N THR A 192 -15.27 -6.73 -6.98
CA THR A 192 -14.52 -7.70 -6.18
C THR A 192 -13.04 -7.48 -6.42
N HIS A 193 -12.21 -7.87 -5.46
CA HIS A 193 -10.76 -7.81 -5.63
C HIS A 193 -10.23 -8.94 -6.54
N ASP A 194 -11.07 -9.87 -6.98
CA ASP A 194 -10.65 -11.15 -7.58
C ASP A 194 -10.14 -11.01 -9.02
N THR A 195 -10.38 -9.87 -9.68
CA THR A 195 -9.92 -9.63 -11.05
C THR A 195 -8.60 -8.85 -11.03
N ILE A 196 -7.50 -9.55 -11.19
CA ILE A 196 -6.17 -8.96 -11.39
C ILE A 196 -5.82 -9.05 -12.87
N ARG A 197 -5.40 -7.93 -13.45
CA ARG A 197 -4.98 -7.83 -14.85
C ARG A 197 -3.58 -7.29 -14.93
N ASP A 198 -2.82 -7.81 -15.88
CA ASP A 198 -1.51 -7.29 -16.21
C ASP A 198 -1.62 -5.95 -16.96
N LEU A 199 -0.51 -5.22 -17.05
CA LEU A 199 -0.48 -3.93 -17.71
C LEU A 199 -0.81 -4.05 -19.21
N THR A 200 -0.30 -5.10 -19.86
CA THR A 200 -0.49 -5.34 -21.30
C THR A 200 -1.94 -5.63 -21.69
N PHE A 201 -2.78 -6.18 -20.80
CA PHE A 201 -4.22 -6.34 -21.04
C PHE A 201 -4.90 -5.04 -21.51
N TYR A 202 -4.47 -3.88 -21.02
CA TYR A 202 -5.09 -2.60 -21.32
C TYR A 202 -4.62 -1.97 -22.65
N GLY A 203 -3.65 -2.60 -23.33
CA GLY A 203 -3.17 -2.18 -24.65
C GLY A 203 -2.49 -0.81 -24.71
N GLY A 204 -2.32 -0.15 -23.56
CA GLY A 204 -1.78 1.21 -23.46
C GLY A 204 -2.78 2.33 -23.77
N ASP A 205 -4.08 2.04 -23.96
CA ASP A 205 -5.07 3.01 -24.45
C ASP A 205 -6.24 3.28 -23.49
N LYS A 206 -6.40 2.50 -22.40
CA LYS A 206 -7.48 2.73 -21.43
C LYS A 206 -7.31 4.09 -20.76
N LYS A 207 -8.26 4.99 -20.99
CA LYS A 207 -8.27 6.35 -20.42
C LYS A 207 -8.25 6.30 -18.89
N VAL A 208 -7.50 7.22 -18.28
CA VAL A 208 -7.50 7.49 -16.84
C VAL A 208 -7.90 8.94 -16.66
N ASP A 209 -8.93 9.16 -15.85
CA ASP A 209 -9.50 10.49 -15.59
C ASP A 209 -8.92 11.10 -14.30
N LEU A 210 -8.42 10.29 -13.35
CA LEU A 210 -7.75 10.76 -12.13
C LEU A 210 -6.74 9.74 -11.60
N GLY A 211 -5.55 10.20 -11.21
CA GLY A 211 -4.56 9.43 -10.45
C GLY A 211 -4.58 9.79 -8.97
N PHE A 212 -4.51 8.80 -8.08
CA PHE A 212 -4.42 9.02 -6.63
C PHE A 212 -3.28 8.21 -5.99
N VAL A 213 -2.25 8.91 -5.51
CA VAL A 213 -1.16 8.35 -4.70
C VAL A 213 -1.36 8.77 -3.24
N GLY A 214 -1.97 7.91 -2.45
CA GLY A 214 -2.18 8.13 -1.04
C GLY A 214 -2.91 6.95 -0.42
N SER A 215 -3.26 7.06 0.88
CA SER A 215 -3.77 5.99 1.77
C SER A 215 -2.71 5.41 2.70
N CYS A 216 -3.14 4.44 3.51
CA CYS A 216 -2.30 3.64 4.40
C CYS A 216 -1.33 2.70 3.66
N MET A 217 -1.51 2.47 2.36
CA MET A 217 -0.61 1.65 1.52
C MET A 217 0.62 2.42 1.02
N VAL A 218 0.67 3.74 1.20
CA VAL A 218 1.75 4.60 0.72
C VAL A 218 2.72 4.88 1.87
N HIS A 219 4.00 4.70 1.61
CA HIS A 219 5.09 4.92 2.55
C HIS A 219 5.98 6.09 2.10
N LYS A 220 7.06 6.37 2.84
CA LYS A 220 8.03 7.40 2.42
C LYS A 220 8.60 7.08 1.04
N ASP A 221 9.02 5.84 0.82
CA ASP A 221 9.69 5.42 -0.41
C ASP A 221 8.77 5.56 -1.63
N ASP A 222 7.46 5.33 -1.49
CA ASP A 222 6.47 5.59 -2.54
C ASP A 222 6.47 7.05 -2.99
N LEU A 223 6.52 8.01 -2.06
CA LEU A 223 6.57 9.42 -2.41
C LEU A 223 7.91 9.82 -3.05
N LYS A 224 9.00 9.14 -2.70
CA LYS A 224 10.28 9.27 -3.40
C LYS A 224 10.21 8.70 -4.81
N ILE A 225 9.47 7.61 -5.02
CA ILE A 225 9.21 7.08 -6.36
C ILE A 225 8.44 8.11 -7.19
N VAL A 226 7.44 8.79 -6.64
CA VAL A 226 6.74 9.90 -7.34
C VAL A 226 7.76 10.97 -7.75
N SER A 227 8.59 11.45 -6.82
CA SER A 227 9.58 12.50 -7.12
C SER A 227 10.56 12.07 -8.22
N GLN A 228 11.03 10.82 -8.18
CA GLN A 228 11.98 10.26 -9.15
C GLN A 228 11.37 10.01 -10.52
N ILE A 229 10.10 9.57 -10.61
CA ILE A 229 9.40 9.46 -11.90
C ILE A 229 9.27 10.82 -12.55
N LEU A 230 8.88 11.85 -11.78
CA LEU A 230 8.80 13.22 -12.29
C LEU A 230 10.17 13.69 -12.84
N ARG A 231 11.29 13.32 -12.20
CA ARG A 231 12.65 13.58 -12.68
C ARG A 231 12.96 12.87 -13.98
N ASN A 232 12.60 11.60 -14.09
CA ASN A 232 12.80 10.81 -15.29
C ASN A 232 11.99 11.36 -16.47
N ILE A 233 10.73 11.73 -16.25
CA ILE A 233 9.87 12.34 -17.26
C ILE A 233 10.38 13.72 -17.68
N GLU A 234 10.81 14.58 -16.74
CA GLU A 234 11.45 15.86 -17.07
C GLU A 234 12.71 15.65 -17.90
N LYS A 235 13.55 14.67 -17.56
CA LYS A 235 14.77 14.35 -18.30
C LYS A 235 14.47 13.86 -19.73
N GLN A 236 13.41 13.07 -19.91
CA GLN A 236 13.02 12.52 -21.20
C GLN A 236 12.34 13.56 -22.10
N ASN A 237 11.47 14.40 -21.54
CA ASN A 237 10.55 15.25 -22.30
C ASN A 237 10.78 16.76 -22.11
N GLY A 238 11.70 17.16 -21.23
CA GLY A 238 12.01 18.56 -20.89
C GLY A 238 11.05 19.21 -19.89
N LYS A 239 9.83 18.67 -19.73
CA LYS A 239 8.82 19.11 -18.75
C LYS A 239 7.92 17.95 -18.36
N VAL A 240 7.22 18.09 -17.23
CA VAL A 240 6.12 17.20 -16.84
C VAL A 240 4.80 17.93 -17.08
N GLU A 241 3.90 17.29 -17.83
CA GLU A 241 2.53 17.76 -18.01
C GLU A 241 1.57 16.63 -17.65
N PHE A 242 0.53 16.97 -16.90
CA PHE A 242 -0.50 16.02 -16.51
C PHE A 242 -1.65 16.07 -17.52
N LYS A 243 -2.07 14.91 -18.02
CA LYS A 243 -3.25 14.77 -18.88
C LYS A 243 -4.50 14.35 -18.09
N ALA A 244 -4.31 13.95 -16.84
CA ALA A 244 -5.31 13.77 -15.80
C ALA A 244 -4.74 14.27 -14.46
N PRO A 245 -5.56 14.79 -13.53
CA PRO A 245 -5.13 15.20 -12.20
C PRO A 245 -4.37 14.07 -11.48
N LEU A 246 -3.35 14.45 -10.73
CA LEU A 246 -2.66 13.57 -9.79
C LEU A 246 -2.84 14.09 -8.36
N VAL A 247 -3.62 13.40 -7.56
CA VAL A 247 -3.80 13.72 -6.14
C VAL A 247 -2.80 12.90 -5.33
N VAL A 248 -1.93 13.58 -4.59
CA VAL A 248 -0.90 12.96 -3.74
C VAL A 248 -1.16 13.33 -2.29
N ALA A 249 -1.34 12.32 -1.43
CA ALA A 249 -1.55 12.52 0.00
C ALA A 249 -0.57 11.65 0.80
N ALA A 250 0.38 12.28 1.49
CA ALA A 250 1.27 11.57 2.39
C ALA A 250 0.48 10.95 3.57
N PRO A 251 0.88 9.80 4.10
CA PRO A 251 0.15 9.17 5.20
C PRO A 251 0.30 9.94 6.53
N THR A 252 1.44 10.60 6.77
CA THR A 252 1.74 11.30 8.03
C THR A 252 2.58 12.55 7.82
N TYR A 253 2.53 13.47 8.79
CA TYR A 253 3.39 14.66 8.83
C TYR A 253 4.89 14.33 8.96
N ASN A 254 5.25 13.30 9.73
CA ASN A 254 6.65 12.91 9.88
C ASN A 254 7.28 12.52 8.55
N ILE A 255 6.52 11.85 7.67
CA ILE A 255 7.01 11.52 6.33
C ILE A 255 7.21 12.77 5.48
N ILE A 256 6.31 13.77 5.57
CA ILE A 256 6.53 15.05 4.89
C ILE A 256 7.81 15.73 5.38
N ASP A 257 8.03 15.76 6.70
CA ASP A 257 9.23 16.37 7.27
C ASP A 257 10.51 15.66 6.84
N GLU A 258 10.50 14.32 6.81
CA GLU A 258 11.60 13.50 6.27
C GLU A 258 11.86 13.84 4.79
N LEU A 259 10.82 13.91 3.95
CA LEU A 259 10.94 14.24 2.52
C LEU A 259 11.42 15.68 2.29
N LYS A 260 11.05 16.63 3.16
CA LYS A 260 11.55 18.01 3.14
C LYS A 260 13.04 18.05 3.48
N ALA A 261 13.45 17.35 4.53
CA ALA A 261 14.86 17.26 4.93
C ALA A 261 15.74 16.60 3.86
N GLU A 262 15.18 15.63 3.13
CA GLU A 262 15.85 14.93 2.03
C GLU A 262 15.79 15.69 0.68
N GLY A 263 15.00 16.76 0.58
CA GLY A 263 14.83 17.58 -0.63
C GLY A 263 13.87 17.00 -1.69
N ASP A 264 13.28 15.83 -1.43
CA ASP A 264 12.30 15.19 -2.31
C ASP A 264 10.98 15.97 -2.37
N TRP A 265 10.55 16.56 -1.24
CA TRP A 265 9.31 17.35 -1.18
C TRP A 265 9.36 18.58 -2.07
N GLU A 266 10.49 19.27 -2.16
CA GLU A 266 10.67 20.44 -3.02
C GLU A 266 10.41 20.11 -4.49
N TYR A 267 10.81 18.92 -4.91
CA TYR A 267 10.60 18.46 -6.28
C TYR A 267 9.14 18.08 -6.55
N LEU A 268 8.44 17.55 -5.54
CA LEU A 268 6.98 17.37 -5.61
C LEU A 268 6.28 18.74 -5.70
N GLN A 269 6.68 19.71 -4.88
CA GLN A 269 6.12 21.08 -4.92
C GLN A 269 6.31 21.75 -6.28
N LYS A 270 7.48 21.58 -6.92
CA LYS A 270 7.79 22.14 -8.25
C LYS A 270 6.72 21.83 -9.31
N TYR A 271 6.12 20.64 -9.27
CA TYR A 271 5.11 20.19 -10.25
C TYR A 271 3.68 20.23 -9.73
N SER A 272 3.48 20.76 -8.54
CA SER A 272 2.16 20.87 -7.92
C SER A 272 1.55 22.24 -8.17
N GLY A 273 0.30 22.26 -8.62
CA GLY A 273 -0.48 23.50 -8.68
C GLY A 273 -1.20 23.81 -7.37
N PHE A 274 -1.15 22.90 -6.40
CA PHE A 274 -1.76 23.04 -5.09
C PHE A 274 -0.93 22.33 -4.01
N GLU A 275 -0.78 22.98 -2.86
CA GLU A 275 -0.28 22.36 -1.62
C GLU A 275 -1.19 22.76 -0.46
N PHE A 276 -1.53 21.78 0.38
CA PHE A 276 -2.33 22.03 1.57
C PHE A 276 -1.64 23.02 2.53
N SER A 277 -2.44 23.74 3.32
CA SER A 277 -1.95 24.62 4.38
C SER A 277 -2.73 24.40 5.66
N ASP A 278 -2.03 24.11 6.75
CA ASP A 278 -2.65 24.01 8.08
C ASP A 278 -3.08 25.38 8.62
N ALA A 279 -2.44 26.46 8.16
CA ALA A 279 -2.84 27.83 8.51
C ALA A 279 -4.08 28.30 7.73
N LEU A 280 -4.30 27.75 6.53
CA LEU A 280 -5.42 28.05 5.65
C LEU A 280 -6.06 26.75 5.16
N PRO A 281 -6.72 25.99 6.05
CA PRO A 281 -7.32 24.72 5.68
C PRO A 281 -8.46 24.95 4.67
N LYS A 282 -8.61 24.03 3.72
CA LYS A 282 -9.75 24.03 2.79
C LYS A 282 -11.07 24.00 3.58
N SER A 283 -12.01 24.86 3.21
CA SER A 283 -13.35 24.91 3.82
C SER A 283 -14.36 24.00 3.12
N THR A 284 -14.07 23.58 1.89
CA THR A 284 -14.93 22.72 1.06
C THR A 284 -14.11 21.56 0.49
N ALA A 285 -14.73 20.39 0.41
CA ALA A 285 -14.16 19.27 -0.34
C ALA A 285 -14.12 19.58 -1.83
N ARG A 286 -13.10 19.09 -2.52
CA ARG A 286 -13.00 19.17 -3.98
C ARG A 286 -13.79 18.01 -4.60
N THR A 287 -14.51 18.34 -5.66
CA THR A 287 -15.30 17.40 -6.46
C THR A 287 -15.02 17.51 -7.95
N GLU A 288 -14.18 18.47 -8.36
CA GLU A 288 -13.76 18.75 -9.73
C GLU A 288 -12.27 19.06 -9.73
N TYR A 289 -11.55 18.63 -10.76
CA TYR A 289 -10.09 18.70 -10.77
C TYR A 289 -9.56 19.28 -12.08
N GLU A 290 -8.54 20.13 -11.96
CA GLU A 290 -7.70 20.55 -13.07
C GLU A 290 -6.60 19.52 -13.28
N ASN A 291 -6.08 19.42 -14.50
CA ASN A 291 -4.99 18.51 -14.84
C ASN A 291 -3.63 18.99 -14.30
N ILE A 292 -3.49 18.98 -12.98
CA ILE A 292 -2.30 19.34 -12.22
C ILE A 292 -2.05 18.31 -11.11
N MET A 293 -0.89 18.38 -10.48
CA MET A 293 -0.63 17.63 -9.24
C MET A 293 -1.11 18.43 -8.02
N TYR A 294 -1.76 17.72 -7.09
CA TYR A 294 -2.25 18.25 -5.82
C TYR A 294 -1.49 17.57 -4.67
N LEU A 295 -0.82 18.36 -3.82
CA LEU A 295 -0.30 17.88 -2.54
C LEU A 295 -1.35 18.11 -1.46
N GLU A 296 -2.06 17.05 -1.12
CA GLU A 296 -3.12 17.04 -0.15
C GLU A 296 -2.61 16.83 1.28
N ARG A 297 -3.42 17.29 2.23
CA ARG A 297 -3.13 17.16 3.66
C ARG A 297 -2.94 15.69 4.03
N PRO A 298 -1.98 15.36 4.92
CA PRO A 298 -1.82 13.99 5.38
C PRO A 298 -3.10 13.37 5.92
N GLY A 299 -3.43 12.17 5.44
CA GLY A 299 -4.62 11.44 5.87
C GLY A 299 -5.19 10.51 4.80
N CYS A 300 -6.40 10.00 5.06
CA CYS A 300 -7.05 9.01 4.19
C CYS A 300 -7.47 9.58 2.84
N ASN A 301 -7.85 10.86 2.78
CA ASN A 301 -8.24 11.57 1.55
C ASN A 301 -9.23 10.74 0.67
N LEU A 302 -9.00 10.65 -0.64
CA LEU A 302 -9.81 9.89 -1.60
C LEU A 302 -9.98 8.41 -1.25
N CYS A 303 -9.06 7.79 -0.50
CA CYS A 303 -9.21 6.38 -0.07
C CYS A 303 -10.49 6.17 0.75
N MET A 304 -10.85 7.15 1.59
CA MET A 304 -12.10 7.08 2.35
C MET A 304 -13.32 7.55 1.57
N GLY A 305 -13.14 8.48 0.64
CA GLY A 305 -14.21 8.93 -0.27
C GLY A 305 -15.40 9.58 0.44
N ASN A 306 -15.24 10.05 1.68
CA ASN A 306 -16.28 10.68 2.49
C ASN A 306 -16.16 12.20 2.58
N GLN A 307 -15.06 12.75 2.05
CA GLN A 307 -14.81 14.18 1.95
C GLN A 307 -14.60 14.52 0.47
N GLU A 308 -13.41 14.23 -0.03
CA GLU A 308 -13.02 14.35 -1.44
C GLU A 308 -13.56 13.16 -2.24
N LYS A 309 -13.96 13.39 -3.49
CA LYS A 309 -14.37 12.35 -4.46
C LYS A 309 -13.93 12.73 -5.86
N ALA A 310 -13.61 11.73 -6.68
CA ALA A 310 -13.43 11.92 -8.12
C ALA A 310 -14.76 12.30 -8.81
N GLU A 311 -14.68 12.84 -10.02
CA GLU A 311 -15.88 13.23 -10.76
C GLU A 311 -16.70 12.00 -11.18
N LYS A 312 -18.02 12.18 -11.31
CA LYS A 312 -18.91 11.05 -11.60
C LYS A 312 -18.59 10.42 -12.96
N GLY A 313 -18.44 9.11 -12.95
CA GLY A 313 -18.10 8.30 -14.11
C GLY A 313 -16.60 8.26 -14.41
N ASP A 314 -15.73 8.85 -13.59
CA ASP A 314 -14.28 8.79 -13.82
C ASP A 314 -13.72 7.37 -13.75
N THR A 315 -12.69 7.15 -14.57
CA THR A 315 -11.76 6.02 -14.42
C THR A 315 -10.60 6.49 -13.53
N VAL A 316 -10.62 6.07 -12.26
CA VAL A 316 -9.61 6.40 -11.25
C VAL A 316 -8.55 5.32 -11.20
N MET A 317 -7.28 5.71 -11.20
CA MET A 317 -6.14 4.84 -10.94
C MET A 317 -5.54 5.21 -9.57
N ALA A 318 -5.49 4.28 -8.62
CA ALA A 318 -5.17 4.61 -7.23
C ALA A 318 -4.22 3.61 -6.56
N THR A 319 -3.44 4.09 -5.59
CA THR A 319 -2.67 3.23 -4.66
C THR A 319 -3.46 2.81 -3.42
N SER A 320 -4.76 3.17 -3.36
CA SER A 320 -5.64 2.87 -2.23
C SER A 320 -5.90 1.37 -2.06
N THR A 321 -6.68 1.01 -1.05
CA THR A 321 -6.96 -0.40 -0.70
C THR A 321 -8.21 -0.95 -1.35
N ARG A 322 -9.23 -0.14 -1.63
CA ARG A 322 -10.58 -0.63 -1.98
C ARG A 322 -11.14 0.00 -3.24
N LEU A 323 -11.82 -0.83 -4.03
CA LEU A 323 -12.38 -0.50 -5.35
C LEU A 323 -13.92 -0.54 -5.39
N PHE A 324 -14.59 -0.47 -4.25
CA PHE A 324 -16.05 -0.59 -4.16
C PHE A 324 -16.80 0.52 -4.90
N GLN A 325 -17.97 0.17 -5.46
CA GLN A 325 -18.88 1.11 -6.13
C GLN A 325 -19.21 2.32 -5.23
N GLY A 326 -19.10 3.53 -5.76
CA GLY A 326 -19.47 4.76 -5.05
C GLY A 326 -18.49 5.23 -3.98
N ARG A 327 -17.40 4.47 -3.74
CA ARG A 327 -16.37 4.80 -2.72
C ARG A 327 -15.58 6.04 -3.14
N VAL A 328 -14.66 5.86 -4.10
CA VAL A 328 -13.80 6.95 -4.62
C VAL A 328 -14.51 7.73 -5.71
N VAL A 329 -15.33 7.03 -6.50
CA VAL A 329 -16.03 7.55 -7.66
C VAL A 329 -17.45 6.99 -7.72
N GLU A 330 -18.40 7.85 -8.09
CA GLU A 330 -19.80 7.48 -8.32
C GLU A 330 -20.08 7.30 -9.82
N ASP A 331 -21.18 6.63 -10.15
CA ASP A 331 -21.63 6.51 -11.53
C ASP A 331 -22.18 7.85 -12.06
N LYS A 332 -22.03 8.07 -13.36
CA LYS A 332 -22.73 9.11 -14.14
C LYS A 332 -23.71 8.45 -15.10
N ASP A 333 -24.71 9.19 -15.55
CA ASP A 333 -25.64 8.72 -16.58
C ASP A 333 -24.89 8.14 -17.79
N GLY A 334 -25.03 6.83 -18.01
CA GLY A 334 -24.41 6.10 -19.11
C GLY A 334 -22.92 5.72 -18.94
N LYS A 335 -22.24 6.08 -17.84
CA LYS A 335 -20.85 5.68 -17.56
C LYS A 335 -20.66 5.29 -16.08
N LYS A 336 -20.26 4.05 -15.85
CA LYS A 336 -19.90 3.59 -14.49
C LYS A 336 -18.60 4.22 -14.04
N GLY A 337 -18.57 4.70 -12.80
CA GLY A 337 -17.33 5.06 -12.13
C GLY A 337 -16.55 3.80 -11.80
N GLU A 338 -15.24 3.80 -12.04
CA GLU A 338 -14.38 2.67 -11.74
C GLU A 338 -13.09 3.14 -11.06
N SER A 339 -12.67 2.43 -10.01
CA SER A 339 -11.41 2.68 -9.31
C SER A 339 -10.53 1.44 -9.45
N LEU A 340 -9.47 1.56 -10.24
CA LEU A 340 -8.45 0.52 -10.41
C LEU A 340 -7.34 0.74 -9.39
N LEU A 341 -6.78 -0.35 -8.86
CA LEU A 341 -5.69 -0.27 -7.88
C LEU A 341 -4.39 -0.76 -8.50
N ALA A 342 -3.33 0.04 -8.38
CA ALA A 342 -2.02 -0.26 -8.97
C ALA A 342 -0.87 0.24 -8.09
N SER A 343 0.36 -0.12 -8.46
CA SER A 343 1.58 0.39 -7.84
C SER A 343 1.78 1.89 -8.13
N THR A 344 2.52 2.57 -7.24
CA THR A 344 2.79 4.01 -7.34
C THR A 344 3.28 4.44 -8.73
N PRO A 345 4.23 3.73 -9.40
CA PRO A 345 4.66 4.13 -10.73
C PRO A 345 3.56 4.10 -11.79
N VAL A 346 2.70 3.06 -11.78
CA VAL A 346 1.58 2.96 -12.73
C VAL A 346 0.61 4.11 -12.54
N VAL A 347 0.30 4.48 -11.29
CA VAL A 347 -0.61 5.60 -11.00
C VAL A 347 -0.06 6.92 -11.51
N VAL A 348 1.19 7.25 -11.17
CA VAL A 348 1.82 8.52 -11.55
C VAL A 348 1.92 8.63 -13.07
N LEU A 349 2.42 7.58 -13.72
CA LEU A 349 2.57 7.58 -15.18
C LEU A 349 1.21 7.64 -15.88
N SER A 350 0.18 6.99 -15.33
CA SER A 350 -1.17 7.06 -15.88
C SER A 350 -1.76 8.47 -15.84
N ALA A 351 -1.50 9.23 -14.77
CA ALA A 351 -1.96 10.62 -14.65
C ALA A 351 -1.23 11.55 -15.64
N ILE A 352 0.08 11.35 -15.81
CA ILE A 352 0.89 12.08 -16.80
C ILE A 352 0.39 11.80 -18.23
N LEU A 353 0.11 10.54 -18.55
CA LEU A 353 -0.32 10.13 -19.89
C LEU A 353 -1.83 10.30 -20.16
N GLY A 354 -2.66 10.38 -19.10
CA GLY A 354 -4.13 10.40 -19.19
C GLY A 354 -4.72 9.05 -19.60
N ARG A 355 -3.92 7.99 -19.52
CA ARG A 355 -4.24 6.61 -19.90
C ARG A 355 -3.28 5.65 -19.22
N ILE A 356 -3.65 4.38 -19.12
CA ILE A 356 -2.76 3.33 -18.64
C ILE A 356 -1.54 3.23 -19.58
N PRO A 357 -0.30 3.24 -19.07
CA PRO A 357 0.90 3.16 -19.90
C PRO A 357 1.07 1.78 -20.53
N ASN A 358 1.85 1.70 -21.60
CA ASN A 358 2.39 0.42 -22.05
C ASN A 358 3.65 0.03 -21.25
N ILE A 359 4.12 -1.21 -21.43
CA ILE A 359 5.25 -1.75 -20.65
C ILE A 359 6.58 -1.02 -20.92
N GLU A 360 6.80 -0.51 -22.12
CA GLU A 360 8.03 0.21 -22.48
C GLU A 360 8.04 1.61 -21.86
N GLU A 361 6.91 2.33 -21.92
CA GLU A 361 6.70 3.60 -21.23
C GLU A 361 6.91 3.44 -19.72
N TYR A 362 6.36 2.36 -19.14
CA TYR A 362 6.52 2.04 -17.73
C TYR A 362 8.00 1.83 -17.36
N LYS A 363 8.70 0.93 -18.06
CA LYS A 363 10.12 0.62 -17.79
C LYS A 363 11.00 1.86 -17.93
N ALA A 364 10.77 2.69 -18.95
CA ALA A 364 11.49 3.94 -19.12
C ALA A 364 11.25 4.92 -17.98
N SER A 365 10.03 4.96 -17.42
CA SER A 365 9.70 5.86 -16.30
C SER A 365 10.38 5.47 -14.99
N VAL A 366 10.64 4.17 -14.78
CA VAL A 366 11.25 3.63 -13.55
C VAL A 366 12.74 3.35 -13.66
N GLU A 367 13.37 3.71 -14.78
CA GLU A 367 14.81 3.50 -14.98
C GLU A 367 15.62 4.19 -13.87
N GLY A 368 16.49 3.42 -13.20
CA GLY A 368 17.35 3.92 -12.13
C GLY A 368 16.64 4.25 -10.80
N ILE A 369 15.34 3.99 -10.69
CA ILE A 369 14.57 4.16 -9.46
C ILE A 369 14.75 2.91 -8.57
N ASN A 370 15.04 3.13 -7.29
CA ASN A 370 15.03 2.05 -6.32
C ASN A 370 13.59 1.79 -5.85
N LEU A 371 12.86 0.96 -6.61
CA LEU A 371 11.51 0.52 -6.23
C LEU A 371 11.55 -0.34 -4.96
N THR A 372 10.40 -0.55 -4.33
CA THR A 372 10.31 -1.41 -3.14
C THR A 372 10.60 -2.86 -3.55
N LYS A 373 11.83 -3.32 -3.30
CA LYS A 373 12.28 -4.67 -3.67
C LYS A 373 12.10 -5.67 -2.53
N PHE A 374 11.73 -6.89 -2.90
CA PHE A 374 11.63 -8.03 -2.00
C PHE A 374 12.53 -9.17 -2.49
N THR A 375 13.25 -9.79 -1.55
CA THR A 375 14.06 -10.98 -1.80
C THR A 375 13.56 -12.10 -0.90
N PRO A 376 13.07 -13.22 -1.45
CA PRO A 376 12.70 -14.38 -0.63
C PRO A 376 13.87 -14.87 0.21
N ILE A 377 13.59 -15.32 1.43
CA ILE A 377 14.58 -16.08 2.19
C ILE A 377 14.80 -17.39 1.45
N SER A 378 16.07 -17.69 1.12
CA SER A 378 16.43 -18.99 0.55
C SER A 378 15.95 -20.09 1.50
N THR A 379 14.98 -20.88 1.07
CA THR A 379 14.62 -22.17 1.67
C THR A 379 15.71 -23.19 1.36
N LYS A 380 16.95 -22.90 1.75
CA LYS A 380 17.94 -23.95 1.98
C LYS A 380 17.79 -24.35 3.43
N GLN A 381 16.88 -25.30 3.67
CA GLN A 381 17.02 -26.23 4.79
C GLN A 381 18.10 -27.24 4.43
#